data_AF-L7EFC0-F1
#
_entry.id   AF-L7EFC0-F1
#
_cell.length_a   1.000
_cell.length_b   1.000
_cell.length_c   1.000
_cell.angle_alpha   90.00
_cell.angle_beta   90.00
_cell.angle_gamma   90.00
#
_symmetry.space_group_name_H-M   'P 1'
#
loop_
_entity.id
_entity.type
_entity.pdbx_description
1 polymer ?
#
loop_
_entity_poly.entity_id
_entity_poly.type
_entity_poly.pdbx_seq_one_letter_code
_entity_poly.pdbx_strand_id
1 'polypeptide(L)'
;MGDWAKKAEDQEVSKLVDKLNLDSKSGEETDFDVADPAETSLLIKILGKGLVNTKLSLDIQQKNPNSPLHSVKTFEALHLKASLLKGIYAMGFNTPSKIQETALPTLLADPPQNMIAQSQSGTGKTAAFVLAMLSRVNVCLNHPQVLCLSPTYELAIQTGEVAARMGQFCREIKLRFAVRGEEVDRSKKIEEHILIGTPGKLLDWGIKFRLFDMKKISVFVLDEADVMIATQGHHDQCIRIHKMLNPHCQMLFFSATYGKEVMDFARLIVADPTIIRLMREEESLENIKQYYVKCKNEEGKYNAIQNIYGCISVGQAIIFCHCFYAICNPLLVIDCASYRWAVAPRGQLVKLYV
;
A
#
# COMPACT_ATOMS: atom_id res chain seq x y z
N MET A 1 26.31 -8.07 -5.99
CA MET A 1 25.25 -7.71 -6.95
C MET A 1 25.35 -8.72 -8.08
N GLY A 2 24.44 -9.67 -8.18
CA GLY A 2 24.58 -10.74 -9.17
C GLY A 2 23.23 -11.20 -9.64
N ASP A 3 22.98 -11.04 -10.95
CA ASP A 3 22.12 -11.83 -11.85
C ASP A 3 20.64 -12.09 -11.50
N TRP A 4 20.19 -11.92 -10.26
CA TRP A 4 18.80 -12.20 -9.82
C TRP A 4 17.85 -11.02 -10.06
N ALA A 5 18.30 -9.78 -9.84
CA ALA A 5 17.46 -8.59 -9.99
C ALA A 5 17.07 -8.34 -11.47
N LYS A 6 18.01 -8.55 -12.40
CA LYS A 6 17.76 -8.45 -13.85
C LYS A 6 16.91 -9.61 -14.39
N LYS A 7 17.16 -10.85 -13.94
CA LYS A 7 16.34 -12.00 -14.34
C LYS A 7 14.91 -11.93 -13.79
N ALA A 8 14.72 -11.31 -12.63
CA ALA A 8 13.39 -11.03 -12.06
C ALA A 8 12.64 -9.99 -12.88
N GLU A 9 13.27 -8.85 -13.21
CA GLU A 9 12.66 -7.80 -14.04
C GLU A 9 12.25 -8.31 -15.44
N ASP A 10 13.13 -9.04 -16.14
CA ASP A 10 12.85 -9.52 -17.50
C ASP A 10 11.82 -10.68 -17.54
N GLN A 11 11.79 -11.56 -16.53
CA GLN A 11 10.78 -12.63 -16.44
C GLN A 11 9.40 -12.11 -15.98
N GLU A 12 9.34 -11.07 -15.15
CA GLU A 12 8.08 -10.51 -14.68
C GLU A 12 7.34 -9.74 -15.77
N VAL A 13 8.05 -8.92 -16.57
CA VAL A 13 7.44 -8.16 -17.66
C VAL A 13 6.87 -9.10 -18.75
N SER A 14 7.61 -10.14 -19.14
CA SER A 14 7.11 -11.12 -20.12
C SER A 14 5.89 -11.88 -19.60
N LYS A 15 5.90 -12.33 -18.33
CA LYS A 15 4.77 -13.06 -17.74
C LYS A 15 3.52 -12.20 -17.55
N LEU A 16 3.69 -10.91 -17.27
CA LEU A 16 2.59 -9.94 -17.18
C LEU A 16 1.97 -9.66 -18.55
N VAL A 17 2.80 -9.55 -19.60
CA VAL A 17 2.32 -9.37 -20.98
C VAL A 17 1.60 -10.62 -21.49
N ASP A 18 2.11 -11.81 -21.19
CA ASP A 18 1.49 -13.08 -21.60
C ASP A 18 0.15 -13.35 -20.86
N LYS A 19 0.04 -12.94 -19.59
CA LYS A 19 -1.23 -13.01 -18.83
C LYS A 19 -2.31 -12.08 -19.36
N LEU A 20 -1.93 -10.97 -20.00
CA LEU A 20 -2.89 -10.01 -20.57
C LEU A 20 -3.40 -10.45 -21.96
N ASN A 21 -2.76 -11.43 -22.61
CA ASN A 21 -3.09 -11.89 -23.96
C ASN A 21 -3.93 -13.18 -24.03
N LEU A 22 -4.31 -13.77 -22.89
CA LEU A 22 -5.13 -14.98 -22.84
C LEU A 22 -6.39 -14.73 -22.00
N ASP A 23 -7.40 -14.12 -22.62
CA ASP A 23 -8.81 -14.27 -22.23
C ASP A 23 -9.76 -13.87 -23.37
N SER A 24 -9.47 -14.37 -24.57
CA SER A 24 -10.43 -14.37 -25.68
C SER A 24 -11.05 -15.76 -25.82
N LYS A 25 -12.00 -16.12 -24.94
CA LYS A 25 -13.02 -17.15 -25.25
C LYS A 25 -14.26 -17.05 -24.35
N SER A 26 -15.32 -16.54 -24.97
CA SER A 26 -16.75 -16.89 -24.85
C SER A 26 -17.38 -17.07 -23.46
N GLY A 27 -18.21 -16.09 -23.11
CA GLY A 27 -19.63 -16.29 -22.77
C GLY A 27 -19.97 -16.76 -21.36
N GLU A 28 -20.41 -15.83 -20.52
CA GLU A 28 -21.71 -15.82 -19.82
C GLU A 28 -21.82 -14.53 -18.98
N GLU A 29 -23.01 -13.93 -18.95
CA GLU A 29 -23.31 -12.71 -18.18
C GLU A 29 -23.28 -13.00 -16.67
N THR A 30 -22.38 -12.37 -15.91
CA THR A 30 -22.49 -12.25 -14.44
C THR A 30 -21.84 -10.95 -13.95
N ASP A 31 -22.36 -10.46 -12.82
CA ASP A 31 -22.06 -9.23 -12.06
C ASP A 31 -20.81 -8.41 -12.46
N PHE A 32 -20.98 -7.08 -12.53
CA PHE A 32 -19.85 -6.16 -12.60
C PHE A 32 -18.89 -6.42 -11.44
N ASP A 33 -17.76 -7.05 -11.74
CA ASP A 33 -16.70 -7.37 -10.79
C ASP A 33 -16.27 -6.08 -10.07
N VAL A 34 -16.68 -5.93 -8.82
CA VAL A 34 -16.14 -4.92 -7.92
C VAL A 34 -14.65 -5.21 -7.85
N ALA A 35 -13.84 -4.27 -8.35
CA ALA A 35 -12.40 -4.34 -8.33
C ALA A 35 -11.90 -4.84 -6.97
N ASP A 36 -11.14 -5.95 -6.96
CA ASP A 36 -10.54 -6.47 -5.72
C ASP A 36 -9.79 -5.32 -5.00
N PRO A 37 -10.11 -5.03 -3.73
CA PRO A 37 -9.45 -4.00 -2.94
C PRO A 37 -7.92 -4.12 -2.96
N ALA A 38 -7.39 -5.34 -3.04
CA ALA A 38 -5.95 -5.58 -3.11
C ALA A 38 -5.36 -5.15 -4.46
N GLU A 39 -6.00 -5.48 -5.57
CA GLU A 39 -5.57 -5.05 -6.90
C GLU A 39 -5.64 -3.54 -7.05
N THR A 40 -6.70 -2.92 -6.52
CA THR A 40 -6.84 -1.46 -6.50
C THR A 40 -5.70 -0.81 -5.72
N SER A 41 -5.36 -1.35 -4.56
CA SER A 41 -4.26 -0.86 -3.73
C SER A 41 -2.90 -1.04 -4.42
N LEU A 42 -2.70 -2.17 -5.09
CA LEU A 42 -1.50 -2.44 -5.88
C LEU A 42 -1.33 -1.43 -7.02
N LEU A 43 -2.39 -1.18 -7.78
CA LEU A 43 -2.39 -0.21 -8.88
C LEU A 43 -2.06 1.20 -8.37
N ILE A 44 -2.66 1.62 -7.25
CA ILE A 44 -2.36 2.93 -6.65
C ILE A 44 -0.88 3.02 -6.24
N LYS A 45 -0.30 1.97 -5.66
CA LYS A 45 1.13 1.95 -5.31
C LYS A 45 2.05 1.99 -6.53
N ILE A 46 1.69 1.30 -7.62
CA ILE A 46 2.47 1.31 -8.88
C ILE A 46 2.41 2.70 -9.54
N LEU A 47 1.24 3.33 -9.57
CA LEU A 47 1.04 4.63 -10.22
C LEU A 47 1.57 5.80 -9.37
N GLY A 48 1.64 5.64 -8.05
CA GLY A 48 2.11 6.65 -7.10
C GLY A 48 3.62 6.89 -7.15
N LYS A 49 4.11 7.60 -8.17
CA LYS A 49 5.55 7.95 -8.31
C LYS A 49 6.04 9.10 -7.42
N GLY A 50 5.20 9.64 -6.54
CA GLY A 50 5.55 10.75 -5.65
C GLY A 50 4.62 10.88 -4.44
N LEU A 51 5.02 11.71 -3.46
CA LEU A 51 4.20 12.02 -2.31
C LEU A 51 3.01 12.90 -2.73
N VAL A 52 1.82 12.53 -2.25
CA VAL A 52 0.65 13.39 -2.39
C VAL A 52 0.77 14.54 -1.40
N ASN A 53 0.95 15.77 -1.90
CA ASN A 53 0.99 16.97 -1.07
C ASN A 53 -0.42 17.28 -0.55
N THR A 54 -0.61 17.16 0.76
CA THR A 54 -1.92 17.31 1.39
C THR A 54 -1.94 18.51 2.34
N LYS A 55 -2.91 19.43 2.16
CA LYS A 55 -3.13 20.56 3.08
C LYS A 55 -3.92 20.18 4.33
N LEU A 56 -4.62 19.04 4.31
CA LEU A 56 -5.48 18.51 5.38
C LEU A 56 -4.83 18.50 6.76
N SER A 57 -5.61 18.83 7.77
CA SER A 57 -5.19 18.74 9.18
C SER A 57 -5.06 17.29 9.63
N LEU A 58 -4.18 17.08 10.60
CA LEU A 58 -4.05 15.81 11.30
C LEU A 58 -4.92 15.86 12.56
N ASP A 59 -5.76 14.85 12.73
CA ASP A 59 -6.43 14.54 14.00
C ASP A 59 -5.57 13.52 14.76
N ILE A 60 -5.11 13.89 15.95
CA ILE A 60 -4.21 13.07 16.76
C ILE A 60 -4.89 12.79 18.10
N GLN A 61 -5.11 11.53 18.39
CA GLN A 61 -5.72 11.07 19.64
C GLN A 61 -4.70 10.25 20.41
N GLN A 62 -4.26 10.77 21.55
CA GLN A 62 -3.34 10.11 22.47
C GLN A 62 -4.07 9.64 23.72
N LYS A 63 -3.57 8.56 24.33
CA LYS A 63 -4.10 8.07 25.63
C LYS A 63 -3.98 9.11 26.73
N ASN A 64 -2.87 9.84 26.77
CA ASN A 64 -2.67 10.97 27.67
C ASN A 64 -2.79 12.28 26.87
N PRO A 65 -3.91 13.01 26.98
CA PRO A 65 -4.11 14.26 26.24
C PRO A 65 -3.09 15.36 26.60
N ASN A 66 -2.45 15.24 27.77
CA ASN A 66 -1.46 16.20 28.26
C ASN A 66 -0.03 15.83 27.87
N SER A 67 0.18 14.72 27.18
CA SER A 67 1.50 14.37 26.66
C SER A 67 1.88 15.33 25.53
N PRO A 68 3.11 15.88 25.51
CA PRO A 68 3.50 16.80 24.45
C PRO A 68 3.46 16.10 23.08
N LEU A 69 2.81 16.75 22.12
CA LEU A 69 2.84 16.33 20.72
C LEU A 69 4.20 16.69 20.13
N HIS A 70 5.03 15.67 19.90
CA HIS A 70 6.31 15.85 19.21
C HIS A 70 6.08 15.82 17.69
N SER A 71 6.53 16.88 17.02
CA SER A 71 6.61 16.96 15.56
C SER A 71 8.04 17.27 15.16
N VAL A 72 8.52 16.60 14.12
CA VAL A 72 9.85 16.84 13.56
C VAL A 72 9.75 17.35 12.13
N LYS A 73 10.66 18.25 11.75
CA LYS A 73 10.73 18.84 10.41
C LYS A 73 11.83 18.26 9.52
N THR A 74 12.77 17.53 10.12
CA THR A 74 13.91 16.92 9.42
C THR A 74 14.14 15.50 9.91
N PHE A 75 14.79 14.66 9.10
CA PHE A 75 15.13 13.29 9.49
C PHE A 75 16.28 13.24 10.50
N GLU A 76 17.15 14.25 10.54
CA GLU A 76 18.22 14.40 11.53
C GLU A 76 17.67 14.52 12.96
N ALA A 77 16.55 15.22 13.12
CA ALA A 77 15.91 15.41 14.42
C ALA A 77 15.41 14.10 15.06
N LEU A 78 15.31 13.01 14.28
CA LEU A 78 14.94 11.69 14.74
C LEU A 78 16.11 10.89 15.33
N HIS A 79 17.35 11.42 15.29
CA HIS A 79 18.55 10.79 15.84
C HIS A 79 18.78 9.34 15.35
N LEU A 80 18.51 9.11 14.06
CA LEU A 80 18.64 7.82 13.40
C LEU A 80 20.12 7.41 13.25
N LYS A 81 20.36 6.09 13.12
CA LYS A 81 21.68 5.58 12.72
C LYS A 81 22.10 6.20 11.38
N ALA A 82 23.36 6.61 11.27
CA ALA A 82 23.88 7.28 10.07
C ALA A 82 23.68 6.46 8.77
N SER A 83 23.81 5.13 8.85
CA SER A 83 23.54 4.22 7.72
C SER A 83 22.10 4.29 7.24
N LEU A 84 21.15 4.34 8.18
CA LEU A 84 19.72 4.42 7.87
C LEU A 84 19.35 5.80 7.31
N LEU A 85 19.87 6.88 7.91
CA LEU A 85 19.69 8.25 7.41
C LEU A 85 20.21 8.40 5.98
N LYS A 86 21.38 7.82 5.68
CA LYS A 86 21.93 7.78 4.31
C LYS A 86 21.01 7.04 3.34
N GLY A 87 20.34 5.97 3.79
CA GLY A 87 19.38 5.21 3.01
C GLY A 87 18.14 6.02 2.64
N ILE A 88 17.60 6.77 3.61
CA ILE A 88 16.47 7.71 3.40
C ILE A 88 16.81 8.72 2.30
N TYR A 89 17.98 9.37 2.38
CA TYR A 89 18.38 10.35 1.37
C TYR A 89 18.66 9.76 0.00
N ALA A 90 19.24 8.56 -0.05
CA ALA A 90 19.46 7.86 -1.32
C ALA A 90 18.16 7.46 -2.03
N MET A 91 17.03 7.36 -1.31
CA MET A 91 15.70 7.19 -1.90
C MET A 91 15.08 8.50 -2.42
N GLY A 92 15.75 9.64 -2.21
CA GLY A 92 15.26 10.97 -2.60
C GLY A 92 14.33 11.62 -1.57
N PHE A 93 14.26 11.11 -0.34
CA PHE A 93 13.46 11.71 0.73
C PHE A 93 14.24 12.81 1.44
N ASN A 94 13.99 14.07 1.06
CA ASN A 94 14.70 15.22 1.64
C ASN A 94 14.12 15.67 2.99
N THR A 95 12.80 15.59 3.16
CA THR A 95 12.10 15.96 4.39
C THR A 95 10.97 14.99 4.69
N PRO A 96 10.58 14.79 5.96
CA PRO A 96 9.42 14.00 6.29
C PRO A 96 8.14 14.58 5.66
N SER A 97 7.24 13.71 5.20
CA SER A 97 5.87 14.09 4.83
C SER A 97 5.05 14.51 6.05
N LYS A 98 3.93 15.21 5.85
CA LYS A 98 3.07 15.69 6.95
C LYS A 98 2.68 14.61 7.96
N ILE A 99 2.30 13.41 7.49
CA ILE A 99 1.99 12.30 8.38
C ILE A 99 3.23 11.78 9.12
N GLN A 100 4.39 11.76 8.47
CA GLN A 100 5.65 11.30 9.05
C GLN A 100 6.18 12.26 10.11
N GLU A 101 6.02 13.58 9.93
CA GLU A 101 6.44 14.58 10.92
C GLU A 101 5.86 14.29 12.31
N THR A 102 4.63 13.79 12.38
CA THR A 102 3.92 13.44 13.61
C THR A 102 4.07 11.96 13.98
N ALA A 103 4.04 11.07 12.99
CA ALA A 103 4.10 9.64 13.24
C ALA A 103 5.49 9.19 13.68
N LEU A 104 6.57 9.66 13.03
CA LEU A 104 7.92 9.16 13.27
C LEU A 104 8.41 9.36 14.72
N PRO A 105 8.20 10.52 15.38
CA PRO A 105 8.57 10.69 16.78
C PRO A 105 7.90 9.66 17.70
N THR A 106 6.60 9.40 17.49
CA THR A 106 5.85 8.41 18.26
C THR A 106 6.28 6.98 17.93
N LEU A 107 6.50 6.67 16.64
CA LEU A 107 6.96 5.36 16.17
C LEU A 107 8.34 4.99 16.72
N LEU A 108 9.23 5.98 16.87
CA LEU A 108 10.61 5.81 17.32
C LEU A 108 10.80 6.12 18.81
N ALA A 109 9.73 6.48 19.53
CA ALA A 109 9.79 6.79 20.95
C ALA A 109 10.33 5.62 21.78
N ASP A 110 11.02 5.95 22.87
CA ASP A 110 11.46 5.00 23.89
C ASP A 110 10.88 5.44 25.24
N PRO A 111 10.00 4.64 25.88
CA PRO A 111 9.59 3.28 25.51
C PRO A 111 8.76 3.20 24.21
N PRO A 112 8.74 2.03 23.52
CA PRO A 112 7.93 1.83 22.31
C PRO A 112 6.44 2.11 22.55
N GLN A 113 5.82 2.83 21.62
CA GLN A 113 4.39 3.14 21.66
C GLN A 113 3.66 2.49 20.49
N ASN A 114 2.45 1.99 20.78
CA ASN A 114 1.56 1.41 19.78
C ASN A 114 0.89 2.52 18.97
N MET A 115 0.60 2.24 17.70
CA MET A 115 0.04 3.24 16.80
C MET A 115 -0.99 2.66 15.84
N ILE A 116 -2.07 3.42 15.64
CA ILE A 116 -2.98 3.28 14.50
C ILE A 116 -2.83 4.53 13.65
N ALA A 117 -2.35 4.38 12.41
CA ALA A 117 -2.19 5.51 11.50
C ALA A 117 -3.08 5.33 10.27
N GLN A 118 -3.96 6.30 10.06
CA GLN A 118 -4.84 6.37 8.92
C GLN A 118 -4.52 7.60 8.07
N SER A 119 -4.25 7.35 6.80
CA SER A 119 -4.13 8.40 5.79
C SER A 119 -4.28 7.78 4.41
N GLN A 120 -4.59 8.58 3.40
CA GLN A 120 -4.71 8.10 2.02
C GLN A 120 -3.41 7.46 1.49
N SER A 121 -3.51 6.68 0.42
CA SER A 121 -2.33 6.12 -0.26
C SER A 121 -1.46 7.23 -0.83
N GLY A 122 -0.14 7.02 -0.88
CA GLY A 122 0.81 8.02 -1.35
C GLY A 122 1.20 9.12 -0.35
N THR A 123 0.76 9.05 0.91
CA THR A 123 1.16 10.02 1.97
C THR A 123 2.47 9.67 2.67
N GLY A 124 3.09 8.53 2.37
CA GLY A 124 4.34 8.10 3.00
C GLY A 124 4.20 7.15 4.20
N LYS A 125 3.03 6.53 4.42
CA LYS A 125 2.80 5.51 5.47
C LYS A 125 3.83 4.39 5.44
N THR A 126 4.04 3.78 4.26
CA THR A 126 4.98 2.66 4.07
C THR A 126 6.39 3.03 4.49
N ALA A 127 6.89 4.18 4.04
CA ALA A 127 8.21 4.66 4.45
C ALA A 127 8.28 4.94 5.97
N ALA A 128 7.18 5.40 6.60
CA ALA A 128 7.15 5.66 8.03
C ALA A 128 7.34 4.38 8.86
N PHE A 129 6.58 3.32 8.57
CA PHE A 129 6.68 2.08 9.32
C PHE A 129 7.92 1.28 8.96
N VAL A 130 8.38 1.32 7.69
CA VAL A 130 9.64 0.68 7.29
C VAL A 130 10.80 1.32 8.05
N LEU A 131 10.79 2.64 8.23
CA LEU A 131 11.79 3.32 9.02
C LEU A 131 11.78 2.85 10.48
N ALA A 132 10.59 2.71 11.07
CA ALA A 132 10.43 2.18 12.42
C ALA A 132 10.95 0.74 12.53
N MET A 133 10.59 -0.14 11.58
CA MET A 133 11.05 -1.52 11.51
C MET A 133 12.57 -1.60 11.49
N LEU A 134 13.23 -0.87 10.59
CA LEU A 134 14.69 -0.87 10.44
C LEU A 134 15.40 -0.27 11.66
N SER A 135 14.81 0.75 12.28
CA SER A 135 15.41 1.42 13.45
C SER A 135 15.42 0.54 14.69
N ARG A 136 14.44 -0.36 14.84
CA ARG A 136 14.23 -1.21 16.01
C ARG A 136 15.06 -2.50 15.99
N VAL A 137 15.64 -2.88 14.86
CA VAL A 137 16.44 -4.11 14.74
C VAL A 137 17.74 -4.01 15.55
N ASN A 138 17.97 -5.00 16.41
CA ASN A 138 19.24 -5.29 17.02
C ASN A 138 19.99 -6.36 16.21
N VAL A 139 21.03 -5.93 15.48
CA VAL A 139 21.81 -6.78 14.57
C VAL A 139 22.69 -7.83 15.27
N CYS A 140 22.86 -7.73 16.59
CA CYS A 140 23.61 -8.73 17.36
C CYS A 140 22.79 -10.00 17.63
N LEU A 141 21.48 -9.98 17.35
CA LEU A 141 20.56 -11.07 17.63
C LEU A 141 20.03 -11.68 16.33
N ASN A 142 20.61 -12.82 15.94
CA ASN A 142 20.26 -13.55 14.71
C ASN A 142 18.95 -14.34 14.85
N HIS A 143 17.83 -13.64 14.97
CA HIS A 143 16.49 -14.19 14.89
C HIS A 143 15.50 -13.13 14.41
N PRO A 144 14.30 -13.53 13.94
CA PRO A 144 13.23 -12.59 13.67
C PRO A 144 12.89 -11.74 14.90
N GLN A 145 12.87 -10.43 14.68
CA GLN A 145 12.52 -9.39 15.65
C GLN A 145 11.34 -8.55 15.16
N VAL A 146 11.17 -8.47 13.84
CA VAL A 146 10.12 -7.67 13.19
C VAL A 146 9.28 -8.57 12.30
N LEU A 147 7.97 -8.42 12.42
CA LEU A 147 6.99 -9.11 11.59
C LEU A 147 6.10 -8.09 10.89
N CYS A 148 6.07 -8.09 9.56
CA CYS A 148 5.23 -7.21 8.75
C CYS A 148 4.27 -8.05 7.90
N LEU A 149 2.98 -7.88 8.13
CA LEU A 149 1.92 -8.56 7.40
C LEU A 149 1.42 -7.63 6.30
N SER A 150 1.39 -8.17 5.08
CA SER A 150 0.78 -7.54 3.92
C SER A 150 -0.29 -8.47 3.36
N PRO A 151 -1.41 -7.94 2.84
CA PRO A 151 -2.57 -8.77 2.49
C PRO A 151 -2.31 -9.66 1.26
N THR A 152 -1.44 -9.24 0.34
CA THR A 152 -1.12 -10.03 -0.86
C THR A 152 0.38 -10.22 -1.05
N TYR A 153 0.72 -11.15 -1.93
CA TYR A 153 2.10 -11.40 -2.36
C TYR A 153 2.72 -10.12 -2.93
N GLU A 154 2.01 -9.47 -3.84
CA GLU A 154 2.48 -8.31 -4.61
C GLU A 154 2.73 -7.13 -3.67
N LEU A 155 1.84 -6.88 -2.71
CA LEU A 155 2.01 -5.82 -1.72
C LEU A 155 3.14 -6.12 -0.73
N ALA A 156 3.36 -7.39 -0.36
CA ALA A 156 4.48 -7.80 0.46
C ALA A 156 5.82 -7.51 -0.22
N ILE A 157 5.94 -7.86 -1.51
CA ILE A 157 7.15 -7.58 -2.31
C ILE A 157 7.43 -6.08 -2.35
N GLN A 158 6.43 -5.25 -2.68
CA GLN A 158 6.60 -3.79 -2.70
C GLN A 158 7.08 -3.22 -1.36
N THR A 159 6.51 -3.67 -0.24
CA THR A 159 6.95 -3.24 1.08
C THR A 159 8.39 -3.66 1.37
N GLY A 160 8.77 -4.88 0.98
CA GLY A 160 10.14 -5.36 1.12
C GLY A 160 11.15 -4.64 0.24
N GLU A 161 10.78 -4.21 -0.96
CA GLU A 161 11.63 -3.37 -1.82
C GLU A 161 11.88 -1.99 -1.20
N VAL A 162 10.87 -1.39 -0.57
CA VAL A 162 11.02 -0.14 0.20
C VAL A 162 11.99 -0.37 1.36
N ALA A 163 11.83 -1.46 2.11
CA ALA A 163 12.73 -1.84 3.21
C ALA A 163 14.18 -2.09 2.74
N ALA A 164 14.37 -2.79 1.61
CA ALA A 164 15.68 -3.07 1.05
C ALA A 164 16.37 -1.79 0.56
N ARG A 165 15.65 -0.88 -0.11
CA ARG A 165 16.19 0.40 -0.58
C ARG A 165 16.53 1.34 0.59
N MET A 166 15.65 1.45 1.58
CA MET A 166 15.88 2.28 2.76
C MET A 166 17.02 1.71 3.63
N GLY A 167 17.11 0.39 3.73
CA GLY A 167 18.14 -0.33 4.47
C GLY A 167 19.42 -0.64 3.70
N GLN A 168 19.62 -0.11 2.48
CA GLN A 168 20.72 -0.53 1.59
C GLN A 168 22.13 -0.31 2.17
N PHE A 169 22.28 0.60 3.14
CA PHE A 169 23.54 0.85 3.86
C PHE A 169 23.60 0.16 5.23
N CYS A 170 22.56 -0.56 5.65
CA CYS A 170 22.48 -1.37 6.86
C CYS A 170 22.69 -2.86 6.51
N ARG A 171 23.91 -3.20 6.08
CA ARG A 171 24.24 -4.52 5.49
C ARG A 171 24.04 -5.70 6.45
N GLU A 172 24.05 -5.43 7.74
CA GLU A 172 23.89 -6.41 8.80
C GLU A 172 22.42 -6.81 8.99
N ILE A 173 21.47 -5.96 8.60
CA ILE A 173 20.03 -6.26 8.67
C ILE A 173 19.67 -7.20 7.52
N LYS A 174 18.96 -8.28 7.84
CA LYS A 174 18.55 -9.32 6.90
C LYS A 174 17.03 -9.38 6.85
N LEU A 175 16.49 -9.42 5.63
CA LEU A 175 15.07 -9.48 5.32
C LEU A 175 14.75 -10.83 4.68
N ARG A 176 13.58 -11.40 4.98
CA ARG A 176 13.08 -12.60 4.30
C ARG A 176 11.59 -12.49 4.02
N PHE A 177 11.20 -12.94 2.83
CA PHE A 177 9.81 -12.98 2.40
C PHE A 177 9.14 -14.30 2.79
N ALA A 178 7.99 -14.22 3.45
CA ALA A 178 7.15 -15.35 3.78
C ALA A 178 5.86 -15.28 2.94
N VAL A 179 5.98 -15.64 1.67
CA VAL A 179 4.91 -15.48 0.68
C VAL A 179 4.68 -16.77 -0.12
N ARG A 180 3.70 -16.80 -1.02
CA ARG A 180 3.48 -17.97 -1.91
C ARG A 180 4.72 -18.22 -2.78
N GLY A 181 5.00 -19.48 -3.08
CA GLY A 181 6.19 -19.90 -3.83
C GLY A 181 7.47 -20.01 -2.98
N GLU A 182 7.55 -19.34 -1.82
CA GLU A 182 8.71 -19.47 -0.94
C GLU A 182 8.70 -20.78 -0.15
N GLU A 183 9.78 -21.53 -0.32
CA GLU A 183 10.08 -22.77 0.37
C GLU A 183 11.11 -22.55 1.47
N VAL A 184 10.95 -23.30 2.55
CA VAL A 184 11.79 -23.21 3.74
C VAL A 184 12.21 -24.60 4.17
N ASP A 185 13.50 -24.73 4.45
CA ASP A 185 14.05 -25.91 5.11
C ASP A 185 13.48 -25.99 6.52
N ARG A 186 12.58 -26.96 6.74
CA ARG A 186 11.89 -27.13 8.02
C ARG A 186 12.81 -27.60 9.14
N SER A 187 14.03 -28.03 8.83
CA SER A 187 15.03 -28.42 9.82
C SER A 187 15.80 -27.23 10.40
N LYS A 188 15.75 -26.06 9.74
CA LYS A 188 16.52 -24.87 10.13
C LYS A 188 15.64 -23.78 10.70
N LYS A 189 16.20 -23.06 11.67
CA LYS A 189 15.58 -21.83 12.18
C LYS A 189 15.88 -20.68 11.23
N ILE A 190 14.93 -19.76 11.15
CA ILE A 190 15.10 -18.50 10.44
C ILE A 190 15.97 -17.59 11.31
N GLU A 191 17.01 -17.03 10.70
CA GLU A 191 17.96 -16.13 11.37
C GLU A 191 17.80 -14.68 10.89
N GLU A 192 17.02 -14.45 9.84
CA GLU A 192 16.75 -13.12 9.34
C GLU A 192 15.96 -12.27 10.36
N HIS A 193 16.29 -10.99 10.45
CA HIS A 193 15.80 -10.08 11.47
C HIS A 193 14.36 -9.62 11.21
N ILE A 194 14.01 -9.44 9.93
CA ILE A 194 12.73 -8.89 9.48
C ILE A 194 12.05 -9.91 8.56
N LEU A 195 10.83 -10.27 8.92
CA LEU A 195 9.95 -11.10 8.08
C LEU A 195 8.81 -10.26 7.52
N ILE A 196 8.66 -10.28 6.20
CA ILE A 196 7.57 -9.60 5.47
C ILE A 196 6.80 -10.65 4.71
N GLY A 197 5.47 -10.71 4.84
CA GLY A 197 4.73 -11.76 4.16
C GLY A 197 3.23 -11.71 4.34
N THR A 198 2.56 -12.71 3.78
CA THR A 198 1.11 -12.86 3.92
C THR A 198 0.75 -13.54 5.23
N PRO A 199 -0.41 -13.24 5.83
CA PRO A 199 -0.79 -13.79 7.14
C PRO A 199 -0.72 -15.31 7.20
N GLY A 200 -1.25 -16.01 6.18
CA GLY A 200 -1.26 -17.47 6.13
C GLY A 200 0.14 -18.09 6.13
N LYS A 201 1.10 -17.52 5.38
CA LYS A 201 2.47 -18.03 5.30
C LYS A 201 3.27 -17.77 6.57
N LEU A 202 3.12 -16.58 7.15
CA LEU A 202 3.75 -16.26 8.44
C LEU A 202 3.18 -17.10 9.59
N LEU A 203 1.87 -17.38 9.56
CA LEU A 203 1.22 -18.29 10.49
C LEU A 203 1.80 -19.72 10.36
N ASP A 204 1.95 -20.21 9.13
CA ASP A 204 2.57 -21.51 8.88
C ASP A 204 4.02 -21.55 9.40
N TRP A 205 4.83 -20.54 9.08
CA TRP A 205 6.23 -20.51 9.50
C TRP A 205 6.38 -20.40 11.03
N GLY A 206 5.59 -19.54 11.68
CA GLY A 206 5.68 -19.29 13.12
C GLY A 206 5.03 -20.37 13.98
N ILE A 207 3.86 -20.88 13.58
CA ILE A 207 3.05 -21.77 14.42
C ILE A 207 3.14 -23.23 13.98
N LYS A 208 2.93 -23.50 12.68
CA LYS A 208 2.87 -24.87 12.16
C LYS A 208 4.26 -25.50 12.08
N PHE A 209 5.22 -24.78 11.52
CA PHE A 209 6.60 -25.24 11.32
C PHE A 209 7.54 -24.80 12.44
N ARG A 210 7.14 -23.80 13.24
CA ARG A 210 7.93 -23.26 14.37
C ARG A 210 9.35 -22.87 13.95
N LEU A 211 9.51 -22.22 12.81
CA LEU A 211 10.81 -21.84 12.25
C LEU A 211 11.46 -20.67 12.98
N PHE A 212 10.68 -19.91 13.75
CA PHE A 212 11.14 -18.84 14.62
C PHE A 212 10.25 -18.73 15.85
N ASP A 213 10.71 -17.98 16.85
CA ASP A 213 9.98 -17.77 18.10
C ASP A 213 9.19 -16.47 18.06
N MET A 214 7.86 -16.59 18.05
CA MET A 214 6.92 -15.46 18.04
C MET A 214 7.08 -14.54 19.27
N LYS A 215 7.58 -15.06 20.40
CA LYS A 215 7.78 -14.27 21.62
C LYS A 215 9.00 -13.35 21.57
N LYS A 216 9.88 -13.54 20.58
CA LYS A 216 11.05 -12.69 20.33
C LYS A 216 10.76 -11.52 19.36
N ILE A 217 9.56 -11.47 18.79
CA ILE A 217 9.13 -10.36 17.96
C ILE A 217 8.89 -9.14 18.85
N SER A 218 9.62 -8.05 18.58
CA SER A 218 9.53 -6.77 19.28
C SER A 218 8.73 -5.73 18.51
N VAL A 219 8.55 -5.90 17.20
CA VAL A 219 7.73 -5.01 16.36
C VAL A 219 6.82 -5.85 15.46
N PHE A 220 5.54 -5.50 15.46
CA PHE A 220 4.52 -6.09 14.61
C PHE A 220 3.84 -5.00 13.78
N VAL A 221 3.83 -5.17 12.47
CA VAL A 221 3.23 -4.25 11.51
C VAL A 221 2.12 -4.94 10.75
N LEU A 222 0.97 -4.29 10.65
CA LEU A 222 -0.14 -4.68 9.79
C LEU A 222 -0.37 -3.56 8.76
N ASP A 223 0.00 -3.83 7.50
CA ASP A 223 -0.14 -2.89 6.38
C ASP A 223 -1.45 -3.14 5.61
N GLU A 224 -2.01 -2.07 5.04
CA GLU A 224 -3.28 -2.08 4.29
C GLU A 224 -4.41 -2.83 5.02
N ALA A 225 -4.67 -2.45 6.27
CA ALA A 225 -5.56 -3.21 7.13
C ALA A 225 -7.01 -3.31 6.65
N ASP A 226 -7.47 -2.33 5.88
CA ASP A 226 -8.75 -2.35 5.20
C ASP A 226 -8.83 -3.43 4.11
N VAL A 227 -7.77 -3.62 3.35
CA VAL A 227 -7.65 -4.76 2.43
C VAL A 227 -7.50 -6.07 3.20
N MET A 228 -6.80 -6.04 4.34
CA MET A 228 -6.59 -7.22 5.19
C MET A 228 -7.91 -7.79 5.73
N ILE A 229 -8.86 -6.94 6.14
CA ILE A 229 -10.17 -7.41 6.61
C ILE A 229 -11.09 -7.88 5.48
N ALA A 230 -10.97 -7.28 4.29
CA ALA A 230 -11.76 -7.66 3.12
C ALA A 230 -11.34 -9.03 2.56
N THR A 231 -10.08 -9.42 2.79
CA THR A 231 -9.53 -10.68 2.29
C THR A 231 -9.96 -11.86 3.17
N GLN A 232 -10.61 -12.85 2.57
CA GLN A 232 -11.18 -13.99 3.30
C GLN A 232 -10.15 -14.72 4.17
N GLY A 233 -10.45 -14.84 5.46
CA GLY A 233 -9.63 -15.56 6.45
C GLY A 233 -8.39 -14.81 6.97
N HIS A 234 -8.00 -13.68 6.36
CA HIS A 234 -6.84 -12.90 6.83
C HIS A 234 -7.08 -12.25 8.18
N HIS A 235 -8.30 -11.79 8.46
CA HIS A 235 -8.73 -11.30 9.76
C HIS A 235 -8.36 -12.26 10.91
N ASP A 236 -8.82 -13.52 10.83
CA ASP A 236 -8.61 -14.51 11.89
C ASP A 236 -7.15 -14.95 11.99
N GLN A 237 -6.46 -15.04 10.85
CA GLN A 237 -5.03 -15.36 10.80
C GLN A 237 -4.19 -14.29 11.50
N CYS A 238 -4.49 -12.99 11.28
CA CYS A 238 -3.82 -11.88 11.93
C CYS A 238 -4.04 -11.89 13.45
N ILE A 239 -5.29 -12.12 13.90
CA ILE A 239 -5.61 -12.24 15.34
C ILE A 239 -4.84 -13.41 15.97
N ARG A 240 -4.75 -14.55 15.28
CA ARG A 240 -4.03 -15.72 15.78
C ARG A 240 -2.52 -15.45 15.89
N ILE A 241 -1.94 -14.76 14.91
CA ILE A 241 -0.55 -14.29 14.98
C ILE A 241 -0.37 -13.38 16.19
N HIS A 242 -1.20 -12.35 16.34
CA HIS A 242 -1.13 -11.36 17.43
C HIS A 242 -1.15 -12.03 18.81
N LYS A 243 -2.04 -12.99 19.04
CA LYS A 243 -2.14 -13.75 20.31
C LYS A 243 -0.86 -14.49 20.70
N MET A 244 0.01 -14.80 19.73
CA MET A 244 1.28 -15.49 19.99
C MET A 244 2.43 -14.53 20.31
N LEU A 245 2.28 -13.23 20.04
CA LEU A 245 3.34 -12.24 20.25
C LEU A 245 3.57 -11.94 21.74
N ASN A 246 4.65 -11.21 22.01
CA ASN A 246 4.97 -10.69 23.34
C ASN A 246 4.03 -9.51 23.70
N PRO A 247 3.52 -9.40 24.94
CA PRO A 247 2.74 -8.24 25.38
C PRO A 247 3.45 -6.88 25.22
N HIS A 248 4.78 -6.86 25.24
CA HIS A 248 5.60 -5.65 25.05
C HIS A 248 5.97 -5.40 23.58
N CYS A 249 5.46 -6.20 22.64
CA CYS A 249 5.68 -6.00 21.21
C CYS A 249 4.98 -4.70 20.77
N GLN A 250 5.72 -3.85 20.05
CA GLN A 250 5.19 -2.62 19.48
C GLN A 250 4.25 -2.96 18.32
N MET A 251 2.96 -2.63 18.47
CA MET A 251 1.91 -2.90 17.50
C MET A 251 1.66 -1.66 16.63
N LEU A 252 1.88 -1.80 15.32
CA LEU A 252 1.73 -0.73 14.34
C LEU A 252 0.70 -1.13 13.27
N PHE A 253 -0.34 -0.33 13.12
CA PHE A 253 -1.47 -0.63 12.25
C PHE A 253 -1.69 0.52 11.26
N PHE A 254 -1.67 0.21 9.96
CA PHE A 254 -1.80 1.19 8.89
C PHE A 254 -2.96 0.86 7.97
N SER A 255 -3.75 1.86 7.63
CA SER A 255 -4.92 1.71 6.75
C SER A 255 -5.17 2.98 5.93
N ALA A 256 -5.74 2.83 4.73
CA ALA A 256 -6.21 3.97 3.94
C ALA A 256 -7.60 4.46 4.39
N THR A 257 -8.44 3.54 4.86
CA THR A 257 -9.81 3.80 5.30
C THR A 257 -9.99 3.62 6.82
N TYR A 258 -11.10 4.14 7.34
CA TYR A 258 -11.43 4.16 8.78
C TYR A 258 -12.85 3.65 9.05
N GLY A 259 -13.33 2.70 8.26
CA GLY A 259 -14.64 2.09 8.46
C GLY A 259 -14.77 1.46 9.85
N LYS A 260 -16.00 1.31 10.35
CA LYS A 260 -16.27 0.72 11.67
C LYS A 260 -15.58 -0.64 11.83
N GLU A 261 -15.66 -1.49 10.81
CA GLU A 261 -15.04 -2.83 10.79
C GLU A 261 -13.51 -2.78 10.93
N VAL A 262 -12.85 -1.88 10.19
CA VAL A 262 -11.39 -1.68 10.28
C VAL A 262 -11.00 -1.28 11.71
N MET A 263 -11.83 -0.46 12.36
CA MET A 263 -11.55 0.01 13.71
C MET A 263 -11.89 -0.97 14.81
N ASP A 264 -12.95 -1.76 14.64
CA ASP A 264 -13.23 -2.90 15.51
C ASP A 264 -12.07 -3.89 15.43
N PHE A 265 -11.57 -4.18 14.23
CA PHE A 265 -10.39 -5.01 14.04
C PHE A 265 -9.11 -4.42 14.65
N ALA A 266 -8.84 -3.13 14.44
CA ALA A 266 -7.67 -2.46 15.01
C ALA A 266 -7.66 -2.52 16.55
N ARG A 267 -8.82 -2.32 17.19
CA ARG A 267 -8.99 -2.42 18.65
C ARG A 267 -8.70 -3.81 19.21
N LEU A 268 -8.89 -4.87 18.42
CA LEU A 268 -8.60 -6.25 18.84
C LEU A 268 -7.10 -6.56 18.84
N ILE A 269 -6.30 -5.84 18.05
CA ILE A 269 -4.87 -6.10 17.85
C ILE A 269 -3.99 -5.08 18.59
N VAL A 270 -4.41 -3.82 18.62
CA VAL A 270 -3.58 -2.72 19.10
C VAL A 270 -4.13 -2.22 20.44
N ALA A 271 -3.46 -2.60 21.52
CA ALA A 271 -3.77 -2.09 22.86
C ALA A 271 -3.19 -0.68 23.06
N ASP A 272 -3.94 0.21 23.71
CA ASP A 272 -3.50 1.57 24.06
C ASP A 272 -2.82 2.37 22.91
N PRO A 273 -3.42 2.47 21.71
CA PRO A 273 -2.78 3.13 20.57
C PRO A 273 -2.77 4.65 20.68
N THR A 274 -1.70 5.26 20.17
CA THR A 274 -1.80 6.62 19.61
C THR A 274 -2.46 6.53 18.23
N ILE A 275 -3.55 7.24 18.02
CA ILE A 275 -4.28 7.25 16.76
C ILE A 275 -3.95 8.53 16.01
N ILE A 276 -3.42 8.40 14.79
CA ILE A 276 -3.16 9.54 13.90
C ILE A 276 -4.04 9.38 12.67
N ARG A 277 -4.87 10.37 12.39
CA ARG A 277 -5.78 10.39 11.25
C ARG A 277 -5.51 11.62 10.41
N LEU A 278 -5.36 11.42 9.10
CA LEU A 278 -5.40 12.51 8.15
C LEU A 278 -6.87 12.68 7.74
N MET A 279 -7.50 13.75 8.23
CA MET A 279 -8.89 14.07 7.91
C MET A 279 -9.01 14.19 6.39
N ARG A 280 -9.91 13.43 5.76
CA ARG A 280 -10.21 13.63 4.35
C ARG A 280 -10.89 14.99 4.20
N GLU A 281 -10.51 15.76 3.19
CA GLU A 281 -11.43 16.79 2.68
C GLU A 281 -12.65 15.99 2.21
N GLU A 282 -13.84 16.37 2.67
CA GLU A 282 -14.99 16.21 1.78
C GLU A 282 -14.57 16.99 0.53
N GLU A 283 -14.31 16.30 -0.59
CA GLU A 283 -13.99 16.98 -1.83
C GLU A 283 -15.12 17.96 -2.11
N SER A 284 -14.90 19.23 -1.81
CA SER A 284 -15.91 20.23 -2.07
C SER A 284 -15.97 20.34 -3.59
N LEU A 285 -17.11 19.93 -4.15
CA LEU A 285 -17.40 20.10 -5.58
C LEU A 285 -17.53 21.59 -5.95
N GLU A 286 -17.21 22.52 -5.03
CA GLU A 286 -17.26 23.97 -5.21
C GLU A 286 -16.49 24.43 -6.45
N ASN A 287 -15.37 23.76 -6.77
CA ASN A 287 -14.58 24.03 -7.97
C ASN A 287 -14.90 23.11 -9.15
N ILE A 288 -15.75 22.10 -8.96
CA ILE A 288 -16.16 21.15 -10.00
C ILE A 288 -17.57 21.52 -10.46
N LYS A 289 -17.63 22.21 -11.60
CA LYS A 289 -18.90 22.49 -12.26
C LYS A 289 -19.46 21.20 -12.85
N GLN A 290 -20.53 20.69 -12.26
CA GLN A 290 -21.19 19.48 -12.69
C GLN A 290 -22.30 19.80 -13.69
N TYR A 291 -22.32 19.04 -14.78
CA TYR A 291 -23.31 19.18 -15.85
C TYR A 291 -23.84 17.80 -16.23
N TYR A 292 -25.05 17.77 -16.79
CA TYR A 292 -25.61 16.57 -17.40
C TYR A 292 -26.19 16.91 -18.78
N VAL A 293 -26.13 15.96 -19.70
CA VAL A 293 -26.72 16.07 -21.04
C VAL A 293 -27.76 15.00 -21.22
N LYS A 294 -29.02 15.40 -21.40
CA LYS A 294 -30.12 14.48 -21.65
C LYS A 294 -30.05 13.96 -23.09
N CYS A 295 -29.80 12.66 -23.25
CA CYS A 295 -29.71 11.99 -24.54
C CYS A 295 -30.86 10.99 -24.71
N LYS A 296 -31.37 10.83 -25.94
CA LYS A 296 -32.48 9.89 -26.23
C LYS A 296 -32.01 8.44 -26.38
N ASN A 297 -30.81 8.24 -26.89
CA ASN A 297 -30.19 6.95 -27.19
C ASN A 297 -28.66 7.06 -27.12
N GLU A 298 -27.95 5.97 -27.37
CA GLU A 298 -26.47 5.92 -27.33
C GLU A 298 -25.81 6.80 -28.40
N GLU A 299 -26.36 6.82 -29.61
CA GLU A 299 -25.89 7.70 -30.70
C GLU A 299 -25.97 9.19 -30.30
N GLY A 300 -27.05 9.58 -29.60
CA GLY A 300 -27.19 10.91 -29.02
C GLY A 300 -26.12 11.22 -27.97
N LYS A 301 -25.70 10.24 -27.15
CA LYS A 301 -24.58 10.42 -26.21
C LYS A 301 -23.25 10.63 -26.96
N TYR A 302 -23.02 9.87 -28.03
CA TYR A 302 -21.83 10.01 -28.86
C TYR A 302 -21.74 11.40 -29.49
N ASN A 303 -22.81 11.85 -30.14
CA ASN A 303 -22.87 13.20 -30.75
C ASN A 303 -22.70 14.31 -29.70
N ALA A 304 -23.25 14.14 -28.50
CA ALA A 304 -23.06 15.08 -27.41
C ALA A 304 -21.58 15.17 -26.98
N ILE A 305 -20.89 14.04 -26.87
CA ILE A 305 -19.45 14.00 -26.55
C ILE A 305 -18.63 14.68 -27.66
N GLN A 306 -18.91 14.38 -28.93
CA GLN A 306 -18.22 15.04 -30.06
C GLN A 306 -18.39 16.56 -30.02
N ASN A 307 -19.61 17.05 -29.78
CA ASN A 307 -19.88 18.49 -29.65
C ASN A 307 -19.13 19.12 -28.47
N ILE A 308 -19.03 18.42 -27.34
CA ILE A 308 -18.26 18.90 -26.18
C ILE A 308 -16.78 19.04 -26.55
N TYR A 309 -16.19 18.05 -27.22
CA TYR A 309 -14.79 18.12 -27.67
C TYR A 309 -14.56 19.16 -28.79
N GLY A 310 -15.57 19.42 -29.63
CA GLY A 310 -15.50 20.44 -30.66
C GLY A 310 -15.59 21.88 -30.12
N CYS A 311 -16.33 22.08 -29.03
CA CYS A 311 -16.57 23.41 -28.46
C CYS A 311 -15.61 23.78 -27.33
N ILE A 312 -15.02 22.79 -26.65
CA ILE A 312 -14.18 23.01 -25.48
C ILE A 312 -12.76 22.54 -25.78
N SER A 313 -11.78 23.42 -25.61
CA SER A 313 -10.37 23.05 -25.63
C SER A 313 -10.03 22.26 -24.35
N VAL A 314 -10.21 20.95 -24.38
CA VAL A 314 -9.92 20.06 -23.26
C VAL A 314 -8.48 19.56 -23.34
N GLY A 315 -7.68 19.83 -22.31
CA GLY A 315 -6.33 19.29 -22.14
C GLY A 315 -6.37 17.76 -22.08
N GLN A 316 -6.76 17.19 -20.95
CA GLN A 316 -6.98 15.74 -20.79
C GLN A 316 -8.39 15.48 -20.25
N ALA A 317 -8.96 14.32 -20.61
CA ALA A 317 -10.27 13.90 -20.13
C ALA A 317 -10.30 12.39 -19.89
N ILE A 318 -11.12 11.99 -18.92
CA ILE A 318 -11.40 10.60 -18.56
C ILE A 318 -12.88 10.35 -18.83
N ILE A 319 -13.17 9.28 -19.57
CA ILE A 319 -14.54 8.85 -19.85
C ILE A 319 -14.77 7.52 -19.15
N PHE A 320 -15.73 7.51 -18.22
CA PHE A 320 -16.17 6.31 -17.52
C PHE A 320 -17.35 5.68 -18.27
N CYS A 321 -17.20 4.43 -18.69
CA CYS A 321 -18.24 3.67 -19.39
C CYS A 321 -18.81 2.57 -18.50
N HIS A 322 -20.07 2.21 -18.72
CA HIS A 322 -20.72 1.18 -17.92
C HIS A 322 -20.26 -0.24 -18.29
N CYS A 323 -20.12 -0.58 -19.57
CA CYS A 323 -19.71 -1.91 -20.04
C CYS A 323 -18.48 -1.86 -20.95
N PHE A 324 -17.67 -2.92 -20.92
CA PHE A 324 -16.47 -3.08 -21.75
C PHE A 324 -16.77 -3.05 -23.26
N TYR A 325 -17.91 -3.61 -23.69
CA TYR A 325 -18.36 -3.58 -25.08
C TYR A 325 -18.63 -2.18 -25.63
N ALA A 326 -18.97 -1.21 -24.78
CA ALA A 326 -19.20 0.17 -25.21
C ALA A 326 -17.91 0.88 -25.68
N ILE A 327 -16.74 0.35 -25.30
CA ILE A 327 -15.43 0.92 -25.63
C ILE A 327 -14.87 0.34 -26.91
N CYS A 328 -15.23 -0.91 -27.20
CA CYS A 328 -14.98 -1.56 -28.48
C CYS A 328 -16.03 -1.18 -29.54
N ASN A 329 -17.00 -0.31 -29.22
CA ASN A 329 -17.97 0.15 -30.20
C ASN A 329 -17.22 0.96 -31.29
N PRO A 330 -17.24 0.51 -32.56
CA PRO A 330 -16.50 1.15 -33.62
C PRO A 330 -16.85 2.63 -33.77
N LEU A 331 -18.05 3.08 -33.39
CA LEU A 331 -18.39 4.52 -33.41
C LEU A 331 -17.50 5.37 -32.49
N LEU A 332 -17.05 4.86 -31.35
CA LEU A 332 -16.13 5.55 -30.43
C LEU A 332 -14.65 5.46 -30.88
N VAL A 333 -14.33 4.44 -31.70
CA VAL A 333 -12.97 4.16 -32.21
C VAL A 333 -12.73 4.80 -33.59
N ILE A 334 -13.78 5.06 -34.38
CA ILE A 334 -13.69 5.50 -35.78
C ILE A 334 -13.17 6.94 -35.93
N ASP A 335 -13.16 7.76 -34.86
CA ASP A 335 -12.54 9.10 -34.87
C ASP A 335 -11.14 9.13 -34.21
N CYS A 336 -10.48 7.98 -34.08
CA CYS A 336 -9.07 7.86 -33.68
C CYS A 336 -8.09 8.46 -34.71
N ALA A 337 -8.56 8.91 -35.88
CA ALA A 337 -7.70 9.57 -36.87
C ALA A 337 -7.23 10.97 -36.43
N SER A 338 -7.97 11.64 -35.54
CA SER A 338 -7.65 13.01 -35.09
C SER A 338 -7.21 13.08 -33.62
N TYR A 339 -7.44 12.02 -32.83
CA TYR A 339 -7.18 12.00 -31.38
C TYR A 339 -6.59 10.66 -30.91
N ARG A 340 -5.54 10.68 -30.07
CA ARG A 340 -4.91 9.48 -29.51
C ARG A 340 -5.61 9.01 -28.23
N TRP A 341 -6.19 7.81 -28.26
CA TRP A 341 -6.84 7.18 -27.11
C TRP A 341 -6.05 5.97 -26.62
N ALA A 342 -6.12 5.69 -25.31
CA ALA A 342 -5.65 4.46 -24.69
C ALA A 342 -6.81 3.83 -23.93
N VAL A 343 -6.89 2.51 -23.96
CA VAL A 343 -7.88 1.75 -23.21
C VAL A 343 -7.19 1.17 -21.98
N ALA A 344 -7.66 1.54 -20.79
CA ALA A 344 -7.24 0.92 -19.54
C ALA A 344 -8.06 -0.36 -19.29
N PRO A 345 -7.50 -1.37 -18.60
CA PRO A 345 -8.26 -2.55 -18.18
C PRO A 345 -9.49 -2.13 -17.37
N ARG A 346 -10.62 -2.85 -17.53
CA ARG A 346 -11.96 -2.55 -16.96
C ARG A 346 -12.76 -1.44 -17.61
N GLY A 347 -12.42 -1.08 -18.83
CA GLY A 347 -13.32 -0.27 -19.62
C GLY A 347 -13.30 1.23 -19.28
N GLN A 348 -12.10 1.78 -19.18
CA GLN A 348 -11.89 3.23 -19.11
C GLN A 348 -11.08 3.67 -20.33
N LEU A 349 -11.55 4.72 -21.01
CA LEU A 349 -10.80 5.38 -22.07
C LEU A 349 -9.97 6.52 -21.46
N VAL A 350 -8.65 6.43 -21.61
CA VAL A 350 -7.67 7.42 -21.17
C VAL A 350 -7.00 8.00 -22.41
N LYS A 351 -7.13 9.30 -22.67
CA LYS A 351 -6.43 9.96 -23.79
C LYS A 351 -4.92 10.08 -23.46
N LEU A 352 -4.04 9.43 -24.23
CA LEU A 352 -2.58 9.62 -24.15
C LEU A 352 -2.16 10.68 -25.18
N TYR A 353 -1.59 11.80 -24.74
CA TYR A 353 -1.00 12.78 -25.66
C TYR A 353 0.40 12.38 -26.12
N VAL A 354 0.78 12.92 -27.27
CA VAL A 354 2.10 13.53 -27.42
C VAL A 354 1.94 15.00 -27.09
#